data_AF-A0A191THS5-F1
#
_entry.id   AF-A0A191THS5-F1
#
_cell.length_a   1.000
_cell.length_b   1.000
_cell.length_c   1.000
_cell.angle_alpha   90.00
_cell.angle_beta   90.00
_cell.angle_gamma   90.00
#
_symmetry.space_group_name_H-M   'P 1'
#
loop_
_entity.id
_entity.type
_entity.pdbx_description
1 polymer ?
#
loop_
_entity_poly.entity_id
_entity_poly.type
_entity_poly.pdbx_seq_one_letter_code
_entity_poly.pdbx_strand_id
1 'polypeptide(L)'
;MDTVAKDAGGLQTSYIENGNAITLNGTVYHFTPDFIGVPISLEKGAGSADTVFATVEPALVESYNQLYQENNAAIPDGAFGASNNGAFAISSGATTPVDSLYATLLDGSQLKDSAMYLVPIKLKDKNGTALKSSIVFFKMRIHKINLGVLIDTIDAVQGVTPIPYKGGYFFDYFGADIADEYDFNIQLNAKFPQKDLKVSVEAYNDTASVNAFNAYDVPFPDGSFSISQKDYTIPAGALTASDNIQLKITNKSLFQSFTTYLLVVKLKQSSDTDNSVPVLGNGGIFYISFFTF
;
A
#
# COMPACT_ATOMS: atom_id res chain seq x y z
N MET A 1 28.29 -29.08 0.63
CA MET A 1 26.94 -29.32 0.07
C MET A 1 26.03 -29.97 1.10
N ASP A 2 26.46 -31.04 1.80
CA ASP A 2 25.64 -31.70 2.84
C ASP A 2 25.22 -30.84 4.04
N THR A 3 25.99 -29.80 4.38
CA THR A 3 25.74 -28.99 5.58
C THR A 3 24.48 -28.13 5.45
N VAL A 4 24.25 -27.47 4.30
CA VAL A 4 23.08 -26.58 4.12
C VAL A 4 21.77 -27.36 4.08
N ALA A 5 21.73 -28.51 3.40
CA ALA A 5 20.55 -29.38 3.37
C ALA A 5 20.21 -29.92 4.76
N LYS A 6 21.22 -30.28 5.55
CA LYS A 6 21.09 -30.73 6.94
C LYS A 6 20.65 -29.60 7.87
N ASP A 7 21.25 -28.42 7.72
CA ASP A 7 21.00 -27.22 8.54
C ASP A 7 19.62 -26.62 8.28
N ALA A 8 19.10 -26.75 7.05
CA ALA A 8 17.71 -26.42 6.71
C ALA A 8 16.70 -27.46 7.25
N GLY A 9 17.15 -28.58 7.83
CA GLY A 9 16.27 -29.61 8.38
C GLY A 9 15.31 -30.25 7.36
N GLY A 10 15.65 -30.22 6.07
CA GLY A 10 14.76 -30.66 4.99
C GLY A 10 13.66 -29.67 4.60
N LEU A 11 13.62 -28.45 5.17
CA LEU A 11 12.72 -27.40 4.73
C LEU A 11 13.16 -26.87 3.36
N GLN A 12 12.48 -27.31 2.30
CA GLN A 12 12.51 -26.68 0.97
C GLN A 12 11.70 -25.38 0.93
N THR A 13 10.94 -25.07 1.99
CA THR A 13 9.87 -24.07 1.94
C THR A 13 10.45 -22.67 1.96
N SER A 14 10.45 -22.04 0.80
CA SER A 14 10.57 -20.59 0.66
C SER A 14 9.18 -19.96 0.81
N TYR A 15 9.03 -19.07 1.79
CA TYR A 15 7.80 -18.29 1.98
C TYR A 15 7.87 -17.05 1.11
N ILE A 16 6.80 -16.77 0.35
CA ILE A 16 6.74 -15.58 -0.50
C ILE A 16 6.24 -14.40 0.32
N GLU A 17 7.10 -13.41 0.48
CA GLU A 17 6.82 -12.14 1.14
C GLU A 17 6.93 -10.99 0.15
N ASN A 18 6.36 -9.84 0.48
CA ASN A 18 6.52 -8.61 -0.30
C ASN A 18 7.42 -7.64 0.48
N GLY A 19 8.34 -6.98 -0.22
CA GLY A 19 9.11 -5.86 0.30
C GLY A 19 8.78 -4.60 -0.50
N ASN A 20 8.34 -3.54 0.16
CA ASN A 20 7.98 -2.29 -0.49
C ASN A 20 9.07 -1.24 -0.25
N ALA A 21 9.55 -0.64 -1.35
CA ALA A 21 10.31 0.60 -1.34
C ALA A 21 9.40 1.71 -1.90
N ILE A 22 8.77 2.47 -1.00
CA ILE A 22 7.78 3.49 -1.35
C ILE A 22 8.42 4.87 -1.37
N THR A 23 8.32 5.56 -2.51
CA THR A 23 8.72 6.96 -2.64
C THR A 23 7.55 7.88 -2.30
N LEU A 24 7.75 8.77 -1.33
CA LEU A 24 6.84 9.87 -0.99
C LEU A 24 7.65 11.16 -0.90
N ASN A 25 7.29 12.15 -1.73
CA ASN A 25 7.92 13.47 -1.78
C ASN A 25 9.46 13.40 -1.89
N GLY A 26 9.98 12.47 -2.69
CA GLY A 26 11.42 12.26 -2.90
C GLY A 26 12.13 11.44 -1.82
N THR A 27 11.46 11.12 -0.71
CA THR A 27 12.00 10.22 0.33
C THR A 27 11.54 8.79 0.06
N VAL A 28 12.44 7.82 0.18
CA VAL A 28 12.13 6.40 0.02
C VAL A 28 12.00 5.73 1.39
N TYR A 29 10.92 5.00 1.59
CA TYR A 29 10.60 4.24 2.80
C TYR A 29 10.62 2.76 2.48
N HIS A 30 11.22 1.96 3.37
CA HIS A 30 11.39 0.52 3.19
C HIS A 30 10.66 -0.25 4.28
N PHE A 31 9.83 -1.21 3.89
CA PHE A 31 9.15 -2.08 4.86
C PHE A 31 8.57 -3.33 4.18
N THR A 32 8.26 -4.34 5.00
CA THR A 32 7.52 -5.55 4.61
C THR A 32 6.05 -5.37 5.01
N PRO A 33 5.10 -5.09 4.08
CA PRO A 33 3.71 -4.77 4.40
C PRO A 33 2.93 -5.95 4.99
N ASP A 34 3.15 -7.15 4.44
CA ASP A 34 2.46 -8.38 4.80
C ASP A 34 3.50 -9.50 4.83
N PHE A 35 3.43 -10.37 5.84
CA PHE A 35 4.41 -11.42 6.07
C PHE A 35 3.75 -12.72 6.56
N ILE A 36 4.47 -13.83 6.41
CA ILE A 36 4.08 -15.13 6.95
C ILE A 36 5.06 -15.47 8.06
N GLY A 37 4.61 -15.37 9.31
CA GLY A 37 5.44 -15.70 10.45
C GLY A 37 5.76 -17.20 10.52
N VAL A 38 7.04 -17.54 10.53
CA VAL A 38 7.57 -18.90 10.67
C VAL A 38 7.97 -19.15 12.12
N PRO A 39 7.50 -20.24 12.77
CA PRO A 39 7.91 -20.54 14.13
C PRO A 39 9.36 -21.03 14.18
N ILE A 40 10.16 -20.46 15.09
CA ILE A 40 11.48 -21.00 15.45
C ILE A 40 11.27 -22.14 16.44
N SER A 41 11.90 -23.30 16.22
CA SER A 41 11.71 -24.48 17.08
C SER A 41 13.04 -25.07 17.56
N LEU A 42 13.10 -25.33 18.87
CA LEU A 42 14.14 -26.12 19.52
C LEU A 42 13.78 -27.61 19.46
N GLU A 43 14.79 -28.50 19.47
CA GLU A 43 14.57 -29.95 19.56
C GLU A 43 13.96 -30.37 20.91
N LYS A 44 14.27 -29.62 21.97
CA LYS A 44 13.76 -29.81 23.33
C LYS A 44 13.56 -28.46 24.02
N GLY A 45 12.80 -28.44 25.11
CA GLY A 45 12.57 -27.22 25.87
C GLY A 45 13.87 -26.61 26.38
N ALA A 46 13.96 -25.27 26.34
CA ALA A 46 15.13 -24.54 26.79
C ALA A 46 15.39 -24.80 28.29
N GLY A 47 16.62 -25.17 28.66
CA GLY A 47 16.95 -25.50 30.05
C GLY A 47 16.86 -24.30 31.01
N SER A 48 16.97 -23.09 30.47
CA SER A 48 16.83 -21.80 31.14
C SER A 48 16.28 -20.78 30.13
N ALA A 49 16.02 -19.55 30.55
CA ALA A 49 15.67 -18.50 29.61
C ALA A 49 16.79 -18.33 28.55
N ASP A 50 16.41 -18.21 27.28
CA ASP A 50 17.32 -18.22 26.14
C ASP A 50 16.97 -17.14 25.11
N THR A 51 17.83 -17.00 24.12
CA THR A 51 17.60 -16.14 22.95
C THR A 51 18.15 -16.82 21.72
N VAL A 52 17.29 -17.00 20.71
CA VAL A 52 17.74 -17.38 19.37
C VAL A 52 18.00 -16.11 18.58
N PHE A 53 19.21 -16.01 18.03
CA PHE A 53 19.60 -14.95 17.12
C PHE A 53 19.35 -15.38 15.68
N ALA A 54 18.79 -14.49 14.89
CA ALA A 54 18.53 -14.67 13.47
C ALA A 54 19.31 -13.60 12.68
N THR A 55 20.06 -14.02 11.68
CA THR A 55 20.90 -13.12 10.88
C THR A 55 20.79 -13.48 9.41
N VAL A 56 20.59 -12.49 8.55
CA VAL A 56 20.61 -12.69 7.11
C VAL A 56 22.03 -13.02 6.68
N GLU A 57 22.19 -14.07 5.87
CA GLU A 57 23.49 -14.59 5.44
C GLU A 57 23.56 -14.69 3.90
N PRO A 58 23.84 -13.57 3.19
CA PRO A 58 23.80 -13.49 1.73
C PRO A 58 24.59 -14.57 1.00
N ALA A 59 25.71 -15.03 1.57
CA ALA A 59 26.56 -16.06 0.99
C ALA A 59 25.85 -17.41 0.80
N LEU A 60 24.78 -17.68 1.56
CA LEU A 60 24.00 -18.92 1.42
C LEU A 60 23.14 -18.96 0.14
N VAL A 61 22.94 -17.84 -0.56
CA VAL A 61 22.20 -17.83 -1.84
C VAL A 61 22.88 -18.71 -2.88
N GLU A 62 24.21 -18.64 -2.99
CA GLU A 62 24.96 -19.47 -3.94
C GLU A 62 24.83 -20.96 -3.61
N SER A 63 24.95 -21.30 -2.32
CA SER A 63 24.81 -22.68 -1.86
C SER A 63 23.40 -23.22 -2.13
N TYR A 64 22.37 -22.41 -1.92
CA TYR A 64 20.99 -22.77 -2.24
C TYR A 64 20.80 -23.00 -3.74
N ASN A 65 21.29 -22.10 -4.58
CA ASN A 65 21.21 -22.21 -6.03
C ASN A 65 21.86 -23.50 -6.55
N GLN A 66 23.06 -23.84 -6.05
CA GLN A 66 23.74 -25.08 -6.41
C GLN A 66 22.98 -26.33 -5.96
N LEU A 67 22.43 -26.32 -4.74
CA LEU A 67 21.72 -27.46 -4.17
C LEU A 67 20.39 -27.74 -4.88
N TYR A 68 19.65 -26.68 -5.22
CA TYR A 68 18.29 -26.78 -5.78
C TYR A 68 18.20 -26.49 -7.28
N GLN A 69 19.33 -26.23 -7.94
CA GLN A 69 19.40 -25.88 -9.36
C GLN A 69 18.54 -24.64 -9.71
N GLU A 70 18.51 -23.66 -8.81
CA GLU A 70 17.87 -22.37 -9.02
C GLU A 70 18.89 -21.29 -9.40
N ASN A 71 18.42 -20.15 -9.91
CA ASN A 71 19.25 -19.01 -10.30
C ASN A 71 18.80 -17.73 -9.57
N ASN A 72 18.71 -17.80 -8.24
CA ASN A 72 18.37 -16.62 -7.43
C ASN A 72 19.50 -15.59 -7.50
N ALA A 73 19.14 -14.31 -7.67
CA ALA A 73 20.11 -13.22 -7.68
C ALA A 73 20.77 -13.04 -6.30
N ALA A 74 22.04 -12.64 -6.30
CA ALA A 74 22.71 -12.20 -5.08
C ALA A 74 21.97 -11.00 -4.47
N ILE A 75 21.93 -10.95 -3.14
CA ILE A 75 21.35 -9.84 -2.38
C ILE A 75 22.47 -8.93 -1.86
N PRO A 76 22.31 -7.59 -1.89
CA PRO A 76 23.25 -6.66 -1.27
C PRO A 76 23.26 -6.80 0.26
N ASP A 77 24.42 -6.56 0.87
CA ASP A 77 24.54 -6.50 2.33
C ASP A 77 23.64 -5.40 2.90
N GLY A 78 22.95 -5.70 4.00
CA GLY A 78 22.06 -4.76 4.68
C GLY A 78 20.71 -4.51 3.99
N ALA A 79 20.46 -5.09 2.81
CA ALA A 79 19.17 -4.93 2.13
C ALA A 79 18.00 -5.55 2.92
N PHE A 80 18.27 -6.66 3.61
CA PHE A 80 17.27 -7.40 4.37
C PHE A 80 17.71 -7.64 5.82
N GLY A 81 16.72 -7.87 6.68
CA GLY A 81 16.89 -8.24 8.08
C GLY A 81 15.96 -9.37 8.48
N ALA A 82 16.07 -9.79 9.74
CA ALA A 82 15.11 -10.68 10.38
C ALA A 82 14.18 -9.86 11.28
N SER A 83 12.93 -10.29 11.42
CA SER A 83 11.97 -9.71 12.36
C SER A 83 12.51 -9.65 13.80
N ASN A 84 11.91 -8.79 14.63
CA ASN A 84 12.32 -8.56 16.03
C ASN A 84 13.80 -8.20 16.19
N ASN A 85 14.36 -7.48 15.21
CA ASN A 85 15.78 -7.14 15.15
C ASN A 85 16.70 -8.37 15.28
N GLY A 86 16.22 -9.53 14.82
CA GLY A 86 16.94 -10.79 14.85
C GLY A 86 17.12 -11.41 16.24
N ALA A 87 16.36 -11.02 17.27
CA ALA A 87 16.47 -11.60 18.60
C ALA A 87 15.11 -12.13 19.09
N PHE A 88 15.06 -13.42 19.39
CA PHE A 88 13.83 -14.14 19.76
C PHE A 88 13.99 -14.75 21.15
N ALA A 89 13.30 -14.19 22.13
CA ALA A 89 13.36 -14.65 23.52
C ALA A 89 12.59 -15.97 23.70
N ILE A 90 13.21 -16.92 24.40
CA ILE A 90 12.60 -18.22 24.72
C ILE A 90 12.56 -18.36 26.24
N SER A 91 11.37 -18.62 26.78
CA SER A 91 11.22 -18.88 28.21
C SER A 91 11.78 -20.26 28.59
N SER A 92 12.23 -20.41 29.84
CA SER A 92 12.66 -21.72 30.35
C SER A 92 11.52 -22.75 30.20
N GLY A 93 11.87 -23.95 29.74
CA GLY A 93 10.94 -25.04 29.43
C GLY A 93 10.23 -24.92 28.08
N ALA A 94 10.22 -23.74 27.44
CA ALA A 94 9.58 -23.54 26.15
C ALA A 94 10.42 -24.09 24.99
N THR A 95 9.76 -24.56 23.93
CA THR A 95 10.38 -25.07 22.70
C THR A 95 10.35 -24.08 21.56
N THR A 96 9.59 -22.99 21.68
CA THR A 96 9.41 -21.95 20.66
C THR A 96 9.34 -20.58 21.33
N PRO A 97 9.87 -19.50 20.72
CA PRO A 97 9.59 -18.14 21.14
C PRO A 97 8.10 -17.80 20.91
N VAL A 98 7.63 -16.72 21.52
CA VAL A 98 6.27 -16.18 21.29
C VAL A 98 6.18 -15.53 19.92
N ASP A 99 7.24 -14.85 19.50
CA ASP A 99 7.28 -14.14 18.24
C ASP A 99 7.70 -15.05 17.08
N SER A 100 7.13 -14.78 15.91
CA SER A 100 7.44 -15.51 14.67
C SER A 100 8.54 -14.84 13.85
N LEU A 101 9.35 -15.64 13.17
CA LEU A 101 10.38 -15.21 12.24
C LEU A 101 9.78 -14.84 10.88
N TYR A 102 10.15 -13.69 10.34
CA TYR A 102 9.92 -13.33 8.94
C TYR A 102 11.07 -12.43 8.44
N ALA A 103 11.18 -12.24 7.13
CA ALA A 103 12.20 -11.36 6.56
C ALA A 103 11.69 -9.93 6.47
N THR A 104 12.58 -8.96 6.74
CA THR A 104 12.26 -7.52 6.67
C THR A 104 13.05 -6.88 5.55
N LEU A 105 12.40 -6.09 4.69
CA LEU A 105 13.12 -5.18 3.80
C LEU A 105 13.63 -3.97 4.60
N LEU A 106 14.95 -3.81 4.67
CA LEU A 106 15.61 -2.69 5.35
C LEU A 106 16.02 -1.60 4.35
N ASP A 107 16.59 -2.00 3.21
CA ASP A 107 16.99 -1.10 2.14
C ASP A 107 16.76 -1.76 0.76
N GLY A 108 15.86 -1.17 -0.02
CA GLY A 108 15.53 -1.60 -1.38
C GLY A 108 16.22 -0.79 -2.48
N SER A 109 17.10 0.15 -2.15
CA SER A 109 17.73 1.08 -3.09
C SER A 109 18.42 0.35 -4.25
N GLN A 110 19.21 -0.67 -3.93
CA GLN A 110 20.00 -1.48 -4.88
C GLN A 110 19.23 -2.66 -5.49
N LEU A 111 18.00 -2.92 -5.02
CA LEU A 111 17.18 -4.02 -5.54
C LEU A 111 16.44 -3.61 -6.81
N LYS A 112 16.09 -4.58 -7.64
CA LYS A 112 15.29 -4.37 -8.85
C LYS A 112 13.80 -4.42 -8.51
N ASP A 113 13.04 -3.51 -9.10
CA ASP A 113 11.58 -3.55 -9.01
C ASP A 113 11.03 -4.84 -9.64
N SER A 114 9.95 -5.36 -9.07
CA SER A 114 9.25 -6.60 -9.43
C SER A 114 10.10 -7.88 -9.38
N ALA A 115 11.35 -7.81 -8.93
CA ALA A 115 12.24 -8.97 -8.83
C ALA A 115 11.98 -9.77 -7.54
N MET A 116 12.24 -11.07 -7.63
CA MET A 116 12.20 -12.00 -6.49
C MET A 116 13.62 -12.25 -6.00
N TYR A 117 13.85 -12.15 -4.69
CA TYR A 117 15.13 -12.42 -4.05
C TYR A 117 15.00 -13.53 -3.02
N LEU A 118 16.00 -14.39 -2.92
CA LEU A 118 16.09 -15.38 -1.85
C LEU A 118 16.80 -14.73 -0.65
N VAL A 119 16.14 -14.71 0.50
CA VAL A 119 16.65 -14.17 1.76
C VAL A 119 16.93 -15.35 2.72
N PRO A 120 18.18 -15.84 2.78
CA PRO A 120 18.59 -16.83 3.75
C PRO A 120 18.79 -16.21 5.14
N ILE A 121 18.16 -16.79 6.15
CA ILE A 121 18.31 -16.41 7.56
C ILE A 121 18.92 -17.57 8.33
N LYS A 122 20.08 -17.33 8.93
CA LYS A 122 20.76 -18.28 9.81
C LYS A 122 20.32 -18.05 11.25
N LEU A 123 19.99 -19.15 11.92
CA LEU A 123 19.58 -19.18 13.32
C LEU A 123 20.72 -19.70 14.19
N LYS A 124 20.94 -19.05 15.32
CA LYS A 124 21.92 -19.45 16.33
C LYS A 124 21.35 -19.22 17.71
N ASP A 125 21.18 -20.31 18.46
CA ASP A 125 20.83 -20.25 19.87
C ASP A 125 21.99 -19.73 20.72
N LYS A 126 21.70 -18.88 21.71
CA LYS A 126 22.71 -18.27 22.57
C LYS A 126 23.38 -19.30 23.50
N ASN A 127 22.60 -20.19 24.12
CA ASN A 127 23.13 -21.16 25.08
C ASN A 127 23.51 -22.50 24.43
N GLY A 128 23.35 -22.63 23.10
CA GLY A 128 23.73 -23.83 22.34
C GLY A 128 22.67 -24.93 22.37
N THR A 129 21.43 -24.61 22.70
CA THR A 129 20.29 -25.53 22.57
C THR A 129 20.10 -25.91 21.11
N ALA A 130 19.90 -27.21 20.85
CA ALA A 130 19.74 -27.71 19.49
C ALA A 130 18.46 -27.15 18.84
N LEU A 131 18.62 -26.54 17.67
CA LEU A 131 17.53 -26.05 16.83
C LEU A 131 17.08 -27.17 15.88
N LYS A 132 15.77 -27.27 15.62
CA LYS A 132 15.24 -28.18 14.58
C LYS A 132 15.69 -27.79 13.17
N SER A 133 15.93 -26.50 12.96
CA SER A 133 16.50 -25.94 11.73
C SER A 133 17.37 -24.75 12.10
N SER A 134 18.59 -24.70 11.58
CA SER A 134 19.54 -23.62 11.79
C SER A 134 19.59 -22.63 10.62
N ILE A 135 18.85 -22.91 9.53
CA ILE A 135 18.68 -22.00 8.39
C ILE A 135 17.21 -22.02 7.95
N VAL A 136 16.66 -20.84 7.62
CA VAL A 136 15.34 -20.64 7.02
C VAL A 136 15.50 -19.77 5.78
N PHE A 137 14.78 -20.11 4.70
CA PHE A 137 14.82 -19.34 3.45
C PHE A 137 13.49 -18.65 3.19
N PHE A 138 13.53 -17.36 2.86
CA PHE A 138 12.37 -16.59 2.40
C PHE A 138 12.57 -16.20 0.93
N LYS A 139 11.49 -16.07 0.17
CA LYS A 139 11.49 -15.43 -1.16
C LYS A 139 10.78 -14.09 -1.03
N MET A 140 11.46 -12.99 -1.30
CA MET A 140 10.88 -11.65 -1.20
C MET A 140 10.73 -11.02 -2.57
N ARG A 141 9.50 -10.68 -2.96
CA ARG A 141 9.20 -9.87 -4.14
C ARG A 141 9.31 -8.40 -3.79
N ILE A 142 10.11 -7.66 -4.55
CA ILE A 142 10.32 -6.22 -4.33
C ILE A 142 9.35 -5.41 -5.18
N HIS A 143 8.71 -4.42 -4.57
CA HIS A 143 7.88 -3.43 -5.25
C HIS A 143 8.43 -2.04 -4.98
N LYS A 144 8.81 -1.32 -6.03
CA LYS A 144 9.20 0.09 -5.99
C LYS A 144 8.01 0.93 -6.43
N ILE A 145 7.42 1.66 -5.49
CA ILE A 145 6.13 2.32 -5.70
C ILE A 145 6.32 3.83 -5.49
N ASN A 146 5.94 4.62 -6.49
CA ASN A 146 5.71 6.04 -6.25
C ASN A 146 4.33 6.16 -5.62
N LEU A 147 4.30 6.51 -4.33
CA LEU A 147 3.05 6.63 -3.61
C LEU A 147 2.25 7.77 -4.21
N GLY A 148 0.96 7.54 -4.38
CA GLY A 148 0.05 8.63 -4.66
C GLY A 148 -1.39 8.26 -4.40
N VAL A 149 -2.25 9.26 -4.56
CA VAL A 149 -3.67 9.19 -4.24
C VAL A 149 -4.53 9.41 -5.48
N LEU A 150 -5.69 8.75 -5.50
CA LEU A 150 -6.72 8.84 -6.53
C LEU A 150 -8.11 8.89 -5.89
N ILE A 151 -9.11 9.32 -6.66
CA ILE A 151 -10.52 9.18 -6.27
C ILE A 151 -10.94 7.76 -6.68
N ASP A 152 -11.30 6.96 -5.69
CA ASP A 152 -11.77 5.59 -5.90
C ASP A 152 -13.30 5.60 -6.02
N THR A 153 -13.77 5.01 -7.11
CA THR A 153 -15.17 5.05 -7.54
C THR A 153 -15.67 3.67 -7.95
N ILE A 154 -15.00 2.61 -7.45
CA ILE A 154 -15.36 1.21 -7.73
C ILE A 154 -16.81 0.90 -7.33
N ASP A 155 -17.37 1.64 -6.37
CA ASP A 155 -18.77 1.53 -5.99
C ASP A 155 -19.68 2.44 -6.84
N ALA A 156 -20.85 1.90 -7.19
CA ALA A 156 -21.83 2.62 -7.99
C ALA A 156 -22.33 3.86 -7.24
N VAL A 157 -22.13 5.03 -7.83
CA VAL A 157 -22.65 6.29 -7.32
C VAL A 157 -24.15 6.31 -7.64
N GLN A 158 -24.99 6.16 -6.62
CA GLN A 158 -26.45 6.03 -6.79
C GLN A 158 -26.85 4.91 -7.79
N GLY A 159 -26.11 3.80 -7.82
CA GLY A 159 -26.40 2.68 -8.73
C GLY A 159 -25.85 2.83 -10.15
N VAL A 160 -25.16 3.93 -10.47
CA VAL A 160 -24.46 4.14 -11.76
C VAL A 160 -22.95 4.11 -11.55
N THR A 161 -22.25 3.27 -12.29
CA THR A 161 -20.80 3.16 -12.23
C THR A 161 -20.15 4.30 -13.04
N PRO A 162 -19.31 5.14 -12.41
CA PRO A 162 -18.56 6.16 -13.14
C PRO A 162 -17.61 5.55 -14.17
N ILE A 163 -17.45 6.22 -15.32
CA ILE A 163 -16.67 5.72 -16.44
C ILE A 163 -15.28 6.40 -16.43
N PRO A 164 -14.17 5.66 -16.61
CA PRO A 164 -12.86 6.28 -16.78
C PRO A 164 -12.85 7.25 -17.96
N TYR A 165 -12.46 8.51 -17.76
CA TYR A 165 -12.50 9.54 -18.79
C TYR A 165 -11.48 10.65 -18.57
N LYS A 166 -10.77 11.04 -19.65
CA LYS A 166 -9.67 12.03 -19.63
C LYS A 166 -8.73 11.86 -18.44
N GLY A 167 -8.49 10.60 -18.07
CA GLY A 167 -7.63 10.16 -16.99
C GLY A 167 -8.19 10.32 -15.56
N GLY A 168 -9.40 10.85 -15.40
CA GLY A 168 -10.17 10.77 -14.16
C GLY A 168 -11.38 9.86 -14.34
N TYR A 169 -12.46 10.16 -13.63
CA TYR A 169 -13.75 9.48 -13.78
C TYR A 169 -14.84 10.47 -14.16
N PHE A 170 -15.78 10.02 -14.98
CA PHE A 170 -16.94 10.78 -15.42
C PHE A 170 -18.21 10.09 -14.96
N PHE A 171 -19.06 10.85 -14.30
CA PHE A 171 -20.39 10.46 -13.88
C PHE A 171 -21.40 11.30 -14.65
N ASP A 172 -22.21 10.62 -15.46
CA ASP A 172 -23.30 11.25 -16.20
C ASP A 172 -24.62 10.80 -15.61
N TYR A 173 -25.44 11.76 -15.20
CA TYR A 173 -26.79 11.50 -14.71
C TYR A 173 -27.81 12.13 -15.65
N PHE A 174 -28.62 11.28 -16.25
CA PHE A 174 -29.78 11.66 -17.04
C PHE A 174 -31.05 11.31 -16.25
N GLY A 175 -31.74 12.32 -15.73
CA GLY A 175 -32.98 12.07 -15.00
C GLY A 175 -33.58 13.32 -14.38
N ALA A 176 -34.85 13.22 -13.99
CA ALA A 176 -35.56 14.31 -13.30
C ALA A 176 -35.13 14.48 -11.83
N ASP A 177 -34.56 13.43 -11.22
CA ASP A 177 -34.28 13.38 -9.78
C ASP A 177 -32.78 13.35 -9.48
N ILE A 178 -32.10 14.50 -9.60
CA ILE A 178 -30.73 14.67 -9.11
C ILE A 178 -30.70 14.29 -7.61
N ALA A 179 -29.76 13.47 -7.16
CA ALA A 179 -29.65 13.09 -5.75
C ALA A 179 -29.23 14.29 -4.88
N ASP A 180 -29.58 14.26 -3.59
CA ASP A 180 -29.15 15.31 -2.65
C ASP A 180 -27.65 15.21 -2.32
N GLU A 181 -27.08 14.01 -2.39
CA GLU A 181 -25.70 13.74 -1.96
C GLU A 181 -25.03 12.68 -2.83
N TYR A 182 -23.75 12.90 -3.10
CA TYR A 182 -22.86 12.00 -3.79
C TYR A 182 -21.57 11.84 -2.99
N ASP A 183 -21.22 10.59 -2.68
CA ASP A 183 -20.03 10.23 -1.92
C ASP A 183 -18.94 9.64 -2.83
N PHE A 184 -17.70 10.06 -2.64
CA PHE A 184 -16.54 9.52 -3.36
C PHE A 184 -15.43 9.12 -2.39
N ASN A 185 -14.82 7.96 -2.61
CA ASN A 185 -13.72 7.50 -1.78
C ASN A 185 -12.40 8.11 -2.26
N ILE A 186 -11.47 8.26 -1.32
CA ILE A 186 -10.08 8.64 -1.61
C ILE A 186 -9.22 7.43 -1.29
N GLN A 187 -8.38 7.01 -2.23
CA GLN A 187 -7.58 5.79 -2.10
C GLN A 187 -6.11 6.01 -2.48
N LEU A 188 -5.21 5.36 -1.74
CA LEU A 188 -3.81 5.21 -2.09
C LEU A 188 -3.61 4.03 -3.05
N ASN A 189 -2.63 4.15 -3.95
CA ASN A 189 -2.19 3.02 -4.78
C ASN A 189 -1.41 1.94 -4.00
N ALA A 190 -1.03 2.19 -2.74
CA ALA A 190 -0.40 1.23 -1.85
C ALA A 190 -0.58 1.62 -0.37
N LYS A 191 -0.59 0.63 0.54
CA LYS A 191 -0.58 0.89 1.99
C LYS A 191 0.70 1.60 2.39
N PHE A 192 0.59 2.58 3.30
CA PHE A 192 1.73 3.31 3.83
C PHE A 192 1.69 3.38 5.36
N PRO A 193 2.41 2.50 6.09
CA PRO A 193 2.29 2.35 7.54
C PRO A 193 3.10 3.35 8.37
N GLN A 194 3.90 4.21 7.73
CA GLN A 194 4.89 5.02 8.44
C GLN A 194 4.27 6.21 9.19
N LYS A 195 3.19 6.78 8.64
CA LYS A 195 2.47 7.93 9.22
C LYS A 195 1.17 8.18 8.46
N ASP A 196 0.30 8.98 9.06
CA ASP A 196 -0.90 9.50 8.41
C ASP A 196 -0.53 10.40 7.23
N LEU A 197 -1.34 10.34 6.18
CA LEU A 197 -1.19 11.17 4.98
C LEU A 197 -2.36 12.12 4.82
N LYS A 198 -2.11 13.23 4.11
CA LYS A 198 -3.07 14.30 3.89
C LYS A 198 -3.26 14.56 2.39
N VAL A 199 -4.50 14.85 2.01
CA VAL A 199 -4.86 15.28 0.66
C VAL A 199 -5.98 16.30 0.76
N SER A 200 -5.96 17.30 -0.11
CA SER A 200 -7.00 18.31 -0.17
C SER A 200 -7.92 18.08 -1.38
N VAL A 201 -9.13 18.60 -1.32
CA VAL A 201 -10.17 18.47 -2.34
C VAL A 201 -10.69 19.85 -2.70
N GLU A 202 -10.88 20.09 -4.00
CA GLU A 202 -11.42 21.33 -4.52
C GLU A 202 -12.43 21.07 -5.64
N ALA A 203 -13.53 21.81 -5.60
CA ALA A 203 -14.48 21.89 -6.69
C ALA A 203 -14.14 23.08 -7.59
N TYR A 204 -14.11 22.82 -8.89
CA TYR A 204 -13.96 23.79 -9.96
C TYR A 204 -15.28 23.91 -10.70
N ASN A 205 -15.86 25.11 -10.60
CA ASN A 205 -17.16 25.45 -11.16
C ASN A 205 -17.10 26.71 -12.02
N ASP A 206 -15.95 26.98 -12.63
CA ASP A 206 -15.77 28.09 -13.55
C ASP A 206 -15.88 27.63 -15.01
N THR A 207 -16.29 28.54 -15.90
CA THR A 207 -16.47 28.26 -17.33
C THR A 207 -15.21 27.69 -18.00
N ALA A 208 -14.00 28.10 -17.59
CA ALA A 208 -12.78 27.61 -18.21
C ALA A 208 -12.52 26.14 -17.84
N SER A 209 -12.70 25.77 -16.57
CA SER A 209 -12.60 24.39 -16.09
C SER A 209 -13.63 23.46 -16.74
N VAL A 210 -14.87 23.94 -16.92
CA VAL A 210 -15.92 23.19 -17.60
C VAL A 210 -15.63 23.03 -19.09
N ASN A 211 -15.28 24.11 -19.80
CA ASN A 211 -14.97 24.06 -21.23
C ASN A 211 -13.74 23.20 -21.55
N ALA A 212 -12.81 23.05 -20.61
CA ALA A 212 -11.68 22.11 -20.75
C ALA A 212 -12.15 20.64 -20.82
N PHE A 213 -13.29 20.32 -20.21
CA PHE A 213 -13.94 19.02 -20.36
C PHE A 213 -14.79 18.97 -21.63
N ASN A 214 -15.78 19.85 -21.76
CA ASN A 214 -16.71 19.91 -22.89
C ASN A 214 -17.26 21.34 -23.02
N ALA A 215 -17.22 21.90 -24.23
CA ALA A 215 -17.68 23.27 -24.49
C ALA A 215 -19.20 23.44 -24.50
N TYR A 216 -19.96 22.35 -24.47
CA TYR A 216 -21.43 22.37 -24.45
C TYR A 216 -22.01 22.33 -23.04
N ASP A 217 -21.21 21.99 -22.03
CA ASP A 217 -21.66 21.95 -20.64
C ASP A 217 -21.53 23.34 -20.01
N VAL A 218 -22.40 23.64 -19.05
CA VAL A 218 -22.32 24.87 -18.27
C VAL A 218 -21.96 24.57 -16.81
N PRO A 219 -21.31 25.50 -16.09
CA PRO A 219 -21.07 25.31 -14.67
C PRO A 219 -22.37 25.19 -13.88
N PHE A 220 -22.32 24.49 -12.75
CA PHE A 220 -23.43 24.42 -11.81
C PHE A 220 -23.83 25.84 -11.37
N PRO A 221 -25.11 26.14 -11.14
CA PRO A 221 -25.52 27.44 -10.64
C PRO A 221 -24.85 27.76 -9.30
N ASP A 222 -24.49 29.02 -9.06
CA ASP A 222 -23.91 29.43 -7.78
C ASP A 222 -24.86 29.12 -6.61
N GLY A 223 -24.32 28.56 -5.53
CA GLY A 223 -25.10 28.14 -4.37
C GLY A 223 -25.94 26.88 -4.59
N SER A 224 -25.74 26.14 -5.69
CA SER A 224 -26.41 24.86 -5.93
C SER A 224 -25.66 23.62 -5.41
N PHE A 225 -24.44 23.80 -4.89
CA PHE A 225 -23.66 22.69 -4.36
C PHE A 225 -22.73 23.11 -3.22
N SER A 226 -22.28 22.13 -2.44
CA SER A 226 -21.22 22.30 -1.44
C SER A 226 -20.42 21.02 -1.25
N ILE A 227 -19.13 21.14 -0.92
CA ILE A 227 -18.31 20.03 -0.43
C ILE A 227 -18.13 20.23 1.08
N SER A 228 -18.54 19.24 1.87
CA SER A 228 -18.60 19.33 3.34
C SER A 228 -17.22 19.55 4.00
N GLN A 229 -16.16 18.97 3.41
CA GLN A 229 -14.80 18.98 3.93
C GLN A 229 -13.79 19.06 2.80
N LYS A 230 -12.71 19.82 3.00
CA LYS A 230 -11.68 20.04 1.98
C LYS A 230 -10.38 19.30 2.25
N ASP A 231 -10.11 18.88 3.48
CA ASP A 231 -8.85 18.22 3.85
C ASP A 231 -9.14 16.85 4.43
N TYR A 232 -8.51 15.81 3.88
CA TYR A 232 -8.75 14.42 4.24
C TYR A 232 -7.50 13.80 4.81
N THR A 233 -7.71 12.89 5.76
CA THR A 233 -6.64 12.09 6.38
C THR A 233 -6.76 10.66 5.93
N ILE A 234 -5.65 10.08 5.48
CA ILE A 234 -5.52 8.65 5.23
C ILE A 234 -4.66 8.11 6.37
N PRO A 235 -5.25 7.34 7.32
CA PRO A 235 -4.50 6.84 8.47
C PRO A 235 -3.32 5.96 8.06
N ALA A 236 -2.27 5.94 8.88
CA ALA A 236 -1.13 5.07 8.69
C ALA A 236 -1.55 3.61 8.47
N GLY A 237 -1.12 3.02 7.36
CA GLY A 237 -1.38 1.63 6.99
C GLY A 237 -2.75 1.39 6.34
N ALA A 238 -3.63 2.39 6.30
CA ALA A 238 -4.89 2.32 5.57
C ALA A 238 -4.67 2.51 4.05
N LEU A 239 -5.59 1.96 3.25
CA LEU A 239 -5.65 2.25 1.81
C LEU A 239 -6.57 3.43 1.49
N THR A 240 -7.56 3.70 2.34
CA THR A 240 -8.60 4.70 2.11
C THR A 240 -8.57 5.79 3.17
N ALA A 241 -9.05 6.98 2.82
CA ALA A 241 -9.27 8.04 3.80
C ALA A 241 -10.29 7.62 4.87
N SER A 242 -10.24 8.29 6.03
CA SER A 242 -11.20 8.07 7.12
C SER A 242 -12.64 8.46 6.76
N ASP A 243 -12.78 9.41 5.83
CA ASP A 243 -14.05 10.00 5.41
C ASP A 243 -14.13 10.07 3.89
N ASN A 244 -15.35 10.11 3.37
CA ASN A 244 -15.63 10.24 1.95
C ASN A 244 -15.76 11.72 1.55
N ILE A 245 -15.45 12.01 0.29
CA ILE A 245 -15.79 13.29 -0.31
C ILE A 245 -17.31 13.35 -0.46
N GLN A 246 -17.95 14.18 0.35
CA GLN A 246 -19.39 14.41 0.26
C GLN A 246 -19.69 15.65 -0.58
N LEU A 247 -20.25 15.45 -1.77
CA LEU A 247 -20.83 16.51 -2.58
C LEU A 247 -22.33 16.58 -2.31
N LYS A 248 -22.78 17.70 -1.76
CA LYS A 248 -24.20 17.98 -1.55
C LYS A 248 -24.73 18.86 -2.65
N ILE A 249 -25.84 18.46 -3.26
CA ILE A 249 -26.61 19.27 -4.20
C ILE A 249 -27.73 19.96 -3.43
N THR A 250 -27.75 21.29 -3.49
CA THR A 250 -28.71 22.14 -2.80
C THR A 250 -29.40 23.05 -3.82
N ASN A 251 -30.50 23.70 -3.43
CA ASN A 251 -31.19 24.68 -4.29
C ASN A 251 -31.45 24.18 -5.72
N LYS A 252 -31.94 22.93 -5.87
CA LYS A 252 -32.14 22.27 -7.17
C LYS A 252 -33.02 23.04 -8.15
N SER A 253 -33.84 23.97 -7.65
CA SER A 253 -34.64 24.89 -8.47
C SER A 253 -33.82 25.87 -9.31
N LEU A 254 -32.51 26.01 -9.06
CA LEU A 254 -31.61 26.84 -9.87
C LEU A 254 -31.18 26.18 -11.18
N PHE A 255 -31.33 24.86 -11.30
CA PHE A 255 -31.03 24.14 -12.53
C PHE A 255 -32.18 24.31 -13.53
N GLN A 256 -31.82 24.57 -14.79
CA GLN A 256 -32.76 24.81 -15.89
C GLN A 256 -32.95 23.54 -16.71
N SER A 257 -34.20 23.15 -16.94
CA SER A 257 -34.54 22.03 -17.82
C SER A 257 -33.86 22.13 -19.18
N PHE A 258 -33.52 20.97 -19.75
CA PHE A 258 -32.80 20.78 -21.01
C PHE A 258 -31.40 21.40 -21.05
N THR A 259 -30.76 21.53 -19.88
CA THR A 259 -29.38 22.01 -19.75
C THR A 259 -28.48 20.93 -19.15
N THR A 260 -27.30 20.76 -19.75
CA THR A 260 -26.23 19.91 -19.21
C THR A 260 -25.29 20.75 -18.35
N TYR A 261 -25.19 20.37 -17.09
CA TYR A 261 -24.32 21.01 -16.11
C TYR A 261 -23.11 20.14 -15.82
N LEU A 262 -21.94 20.75 -15.60
CA LEU A 262 -20.74 20.03 -15.20
C LEU A 262 -20.08 20.68 -13.98
N LEU A 263 -19.74 19.84 -13.00
CA LEU A 263 -18.87 20.19 -11.88
C LEU A 263 -17.61 19.32 -11.94
N VAL A 264 -16.45 19.92 -11.69
CA VAL A 264 -15.17 19.19 -11.65
C VAL A 264 -14.63 19.17 -10.23
N VAL A 265 -14.54 17.99 -9.63
CA VAL A 265 -13.91 17.79 -8.31
C VAL A 265 -12.48 17.27 -8.52
N LYS A 266 -11.50 17.87 -7.85
CA LYS A 266 -10.10 17.44 -7.93
C LYS A 266 -9.47 17.24 -6.56
N LEU A 267 -8.68 16.19 -6.44
CA LEU A 267 -7.67 16.06 -5.39
C LEU A 267 -6.53 17.05 -5.65
N LYS A 268 -5.93 17.53 -4.58
CA LYS A 268 -4.74 18.38 -4.56
C LYS A 268 -3.80 17.92 -3.46
N GLN A 269 -2.52 18.23 -3.66
CA GLN A 269 -1.57 18.18 -2.55
C GLN A 269 -2.06 19.09 -1.43
N SER A 270 -1.92 18.59 -0.20
CA SER A 270 -2.26 19.35 0.99
C SER A 270 -1.22 20.43 1.27
N SER A 271 -1.61 21.45 2.04
CA SER A 271 -0.70 22.49 2.52
C SER A 271 0.32 21.97 3.55
N ASP A 272 0.04 20.84 4.21
CA ASP A 272 1.00 20.09 5.02
C ASP A 272 1.93 19.30 4.08
N THR A 273 3.03 19.93 3.67
CA THR A 273 3.97 19.37 2.68
C THR A 273 4.61 18.06 3.11
N ASP A 274 4.79 17.86 4.42
CA ASP A 274 5.49 16.69 4.95
C ASP A 274 4.60 15.44 4.88
N ASN A 275 3.29 15.61 5.10
CA ASN A 275 2.31 14.51 5.07
C ASN A 275 1.46 14.50 3.79
N SER A 276 1.62 15.49 2.93
CA SER A 276 0.88 15.57 1.67
C SER A 276 1.28 14.42 0.75
N VAL A 277 0.28 13.68 0.27
CA VAL A 277 0.46 12.66 -0.77
C VAL A 277 0.23 13.28 -2.16
N PRO A 278 1.09 13.00 -3.16
CA PRO A 278 0.87 13.49 -4.52
C PRO A 278 -0.32 12.79 -5.19
N VAL A 279 -1.01 13.52 -6.05
CA VAL A 279 -2.12 12.99 -6.84
C VAL A 279 -1.58 12.22 -8.04
N LEU A 280 -2.09 11.01 -8.27
CA LEU A 280 -1.63 10.15 -9.35
C LEU A 280 -2.22 10.60 -10.68
N GLY A 281 -1.42 11.31 -11.48
CA GLY A 281 -1.82 11.75 -12.81
C GLY A 281 -3.20 12.41 -12.78
N ASN A 282 -4.10 11.96 -13.65
CA ASN A 282 -5.48 12.45 -13.70
C ASN A 282 -6.45 11.68 -12.78
N GLY A 283 -5.98 10.64 -12.07
CA GLY A 283 -6.82 9.78 -11.21
C GLY A 283 -7.40 10.50 -10.00
N GLY A 284 -6.95 11.73 -9.73
CA GLY A 284 -7.55 12.61 -8.75
C GLY A 284 -8.63 13.54 -9.31
N ILE A 285 -9.20 13.30 -10.49
CA ILE A 285 -10.24 14.15 -11.08
C ILE A 285 -11.54 13.37 -11.19
N PHE A 286 -12.65 13.98 -10.76
CA PHE A 286 -14.00 13.46 -10.91
C PHE A 286 -14.88 14.51 -11.57
N TYR A 287 -15.47 14.15 -12.71
CA TYR A 287 -16.35 14.98 -13.52
C TYR A 287 -17.80 14.56 -13.28
N ILE A 288 -18.65 15.50 -12.93
CA ILE A 288 -20.05 15.25 -12.53
C ILE A 288 -20.94 16.02 -13.49
N SER A 289 -21.60 15.30 -14.38
CA SER A 289 -22.53 15.83 -15.38
C SER A 289 -23.96 15.54 -14.98
N PHE A 290 -24.80 16.57 -14.98
CA PHE A 290 -26.25 16.44 -14.82
C PHE A 290 -26.96 17.00 -16.05
N PHE A 291 -27.78 16.18 -16.71
CA PHE A 291 -28.77 16.66 -17.64
C PHE A 291 -30.14 16.71 -16.96
N THR A 292 -30.72 17.91 -16.89
CA THR A 292 -32.01 18.14 -16.25
C THR A 292 -33.14 18.17 -17.28
N PHE A 293 -34.30 17.59 -16.94
CA PHE A 293 -35.50 17.54 -17.78
C PHE A 293 -36.55 18.59 -17.40
#